data_AF-A0A7R8WD05-F1
#
_entry.id   AF-A0A7R8WD05-F1
#
_cell.length_a   1.000
_cell.length_b   1.000
_cell.length_c   1.000
_cell.angle_alpha   90.00
_cell.angle_beta   90.00
_cell.angle_gamma   90.00
#
_symmetry.space_group_name_H-M   'P 1'
#
loop_
_entity.id
_entity.type
_entity.pdbx_description
1 polymer ?
#
loop_
_entity_poly.entity_id
_entity_poly.type
_entity_poly.pdbx_seq_one_letter_code
_entity_poly.pdbx_strand_id
1 'polypeptide(L)'
;VDIAAYPESVNVLETIENDIRTPDKLIDGINEELSGAHTWLAPILPDTITKIYVIFDQPVTVSSVKLWNYAKTPARGVREFAIMVDDLLVYTGQLNRIRVQSAADGAIRVPPYTVLFTQDEELNLKEGTTLKHLKSESAPSLDHQPQVAVDQALRPYTSLTTNCRR
;
A
#
# COMPACT_ATOMS: atom_id res chain seq x y z
N VAL A 1 -5.30 -17.24 3.91
CA VAL A 1 -5.30 -15.78 3.67
C VAL A 1 -6.05 -15.58 2.39
N ASP A 2 -7.11 -14.82 2.45
CA ASP A 2 -7.96 -14.56 1.29
C ASP A 2 -7.69 -13.15 0.80
N ILE A 3 -7.84 -12.96 -0.50
CA ILE A 3 -7.67 -11.67 -1.15
C ILE A 3 -8.85 -11.36 -2.04
N ALA A 4 -9.32 -10.13 -1.96
CA ALA A 4 -10.33 -9.59 -2.84
C ALA A 4 -9.93 -8.19 -3.27
N ALA A 5 -10.52 -7.71 -4.36
CA ALA A 5 -10.34 -6.34 -4.78
C ALA A 5 -11.64 -5.75 -5.32
N TYR A 6 -11.73 -4.42 -5.27
CA TYR A 6 -12.80 -3.67 -5.89
C TYR A 6 -12.23 -2.48 -6.67
N PRO A 7 -12.49 -2.37 -7.97
CA PRO A 7 -13.08 -3.40 -8.82
C PRO A 7 -12.20 -4.67 -8.86
N GLU A 8 -12.81 -5.83 -9.10
CA GLU A 8 -12.12 -7.13 -8.99
C GLU A 8 -10.93 -7.22 -9.95
N SER A 9 -11.15 -6.96 -11.24
CA SER A 9 -10.12 -6.86 -12.27
C SER A 9 -10.73 -6.21 -13.51
N VAL A 10 -9.97 -6.10 -14.60
CA VAL A 10 -10.50 -5.67 -15.90
C VAL A 10 -11.60 -6.56 -16.45
N ASN A 11 -11.79 -7.77 -15.93
CA ASN A 11 -12.88 -8.67 -16.31
C ASN A 11 -14.29 -8.15 -15.95
N VAL A 12 -14.39 -7.07 -15.17
CA VAL A 12 -15.68 -6.40 -14.94
C VAL A 12 -16.14 -5.56 -16.13
N LEU A 13 -15.27 -5.34 -17.13
CA LEU A 13 -15.58 -4.58 -18.34
C LEU A 13 -16.19 -5.50 -19.39
N GLU A 14 -17.34 -5.13 -19.96
CA GLU A 14 -18.07 -5.95 -20.95
C GLU A 14 -17.25 -6.37 -22.18
N THR A 15 -16.20 -5.62 -22.52
CA THR A 15 -15.33 -5.88 -23.68
C THR A 15 -14.16 -6.82 -23.39
N ILE A 16 -14.01 -7.27 -22.14
CA ILE A 16 -12.87 -8.08 -21.70
C ILE A 16 -13.41 -9.33 -21.02
N GLU A 17 -12.92 -10.48 -21.48
CA GLU A 17 -13.27 -11.77 -20.90
C GLU A 17 -11.99 -12.57 -20.63
N ASN A 18 -11.98 -13.29 -19.49
CA ASN A 18 -10.94 -14.26 -19.12
C ASN A 18 -9.51 -13.68 -19.09
N ASP A 19 -9.34 -12.41 -18.73
CA ASP A 19 -8.03 -11.85 -18.42
C ASP A 19 -7.49 -12.49 -17.14
N ILE A 20 -6.26 -13.01 -17.20
CA ILE A 20 -5.63 -13.77 -16.12
C ILE A 20 -5.13 -12.90 -14.95
N ARG A 21 -5.20 -11.57 -15.08
CA ARG A 21 -4.61 -10.61 -14.13
C ARG A 21 -5.58 -10.26 -13.00
N THR A 22 -5.88 -11.27 -12.21
CA THR A 22 -6.86 -11.28 -11.12
C THR A 22 -6.20 -11.04 -9.75
N PRO A 23 -6.95 -10.70 -8.69
CA PRO A 23 -6.41 -10.36 -7.37
C PRO A 23 -5.55 -11.44 -6.70
N ASP A 24 -5.74 -12.72 -7.04
CA ASP A 24 -4.90 -13.81 -6.54
C ASP A 24 -3.41 -13.61 -6.87
N LYS A 25 -3.10 -12.88 -7.96
CA LYS A 25 -1.71 -12.55 -8.34
C LYS A 25 -1.01 -11.61 -7.35
N LEU A 26 -1.74 -10.95 -6.46
CA LEU A 26 -1.14 -10.10 -5.42
C LEU A 26 -0.49 -10.93 -4.30
N ILE A 27 -0.82 -12.22 -4.17
CA ILE A 27 -0.33 -13.10 -3.10
C ILE A 27 0.20 -14.45 -3.61
N ASP A 28 0.43 -14.59 -4.92
CA ASP A 28 0.91 -15.85 -5.52
C ASP A 28 2.41 -16.12 -5.32
N GLY A 29 3.13 -15.14 -4.77
CA GLY A 29 4.56 -15.21 -4.46
C GLY A 29 5.49 -14.90 -5.63
N ILE A 30 4.98 -14.53 -6.81
CA ILE A 30 5.77 -14.33 -8.03
C ILE A 30 5.83 -12.84 -8.37
N ASN A 31 6.85 -12.15 -7.83
CA ASN A 31 6.95 -10.69 -7.93
C ASN A 31 7.93 -10.16 -8.98
N GLU A 32 8.85 -10.99 -9.49
CA GLU A 32 9.93 -10.57 -10.40
C GLU A 32 9.63 -10.90 -11.88
N GLU A 33 8.47 -11.48 -12.15
CA GLU A 33 8.05 -11.92 -13.48
C GLU A 33 7.53 -10.74 -14.32
N LEU A 34 8.03 -10.58 -15.55
CA LEU A 34 7.83 -9.36 -16.35
C LEU A 34 6.87 -9.50 -17.54
N SER A 35 6.40 -10.70 -17.87
CA SER A 35 5.37 -10.87 -18.90
C SER A 35 4.07 -10.15 -18.49
N GLY A 36 3.83 -10.07 -17.18
CA GLY A 36 2.63 -9.50 -16.58
C GLY A 36 1.57 -10.55 -16.25
N ALA A 37 1.85 -11.84 -16.46
CA ALA A 37 0.94 -12.93 -16.12
C ALA A 37 0.74 -13.05 -14.59
N HIS A 38 1.75 -12.67 -13.81
CA HIS A 38 1.71 -12.61 -12.35
C HIS A 38 1.48 -11.18 -11.84
N THR A 39 0.62 -10.43 -12.51
CA THR A 39 0.23 -9.08 -12.07
C THR A 39 -1.27 -8.98 -11.95
N TRP A 40 -1.75 -8.17 -11.02
CA TRP A 40 -3.15 -7.79 -10.96
C TRP A 40 -3.40 -6.53 -11.80
N LEU A 41 -4.50 -6.50 -12.56
CA LEU A 41 -4.93 -5.33 -13.31
C LEU A 41 -6.34 -4.89 -12.94
N ALA A 42 -6.43 -3.81 -12.18
CA ALA A 42 -7.69 -3.10 -11.94
C ALA A 42 -8.09 -2.23 -13.15
N PRO A 43 -9.39 -2.09 -13.44
CA PRO A 43 -9.88 -1.12 -14.40
C PRO A 43 -9.84 0.28 -13.78
N ILE A 44 -9.72 1.30 -14.63
CA ILE A 44 -9.90 2.70 -14.22
C ILE A 44 -11.38 3.03 -14.44
N LEU A 45 -12.13 3.13 -13.35
CA LEU A 45 -13.55 3.49 -13.39
C LEU A 45 -13.74 4.91 -12.83
N PRO A 46 -14.64 5.73 -13.40
CA PRO A 46 -15.01 7.02 -12.84
C PRO A 46 -15.46 6.89 -11.38
N ASP A 47 -15.06 7.86 -10.55
CA ASP A 47 -15.47 8.00 -9.14
C ASP A 47 -15.25 6.77 -8.25
N THR A 48 -14.40 5.86 -8.69
CA THR A 48 -14.14 4.59 -8.01
C THR A 48 -12.71 4.53 -7.52
N ILE A 49 -12.54 4.38 -6.22
CA ILE A 49 -11.24 4.11 -5.62
C ILE A 49 -11.00 2.60 -5.65
N THR A 50 -9.85 2.20 -6.20
CA THR A 50 -9.38 0.82 -6.17
C THR A 50 -9.03 0.41 -4.74
N LYS A 51 -9.63 -0.69 -4.27
CA LYS A 51 -9.42 -1.25 -2.92
C LYS A 51 -8.94 -2.68 -3.03
N ILE A 52 -8.01 -3.06 -2.16
CA ILE A 52 -7.55 -4.43 -1.96
C ILE A 52 -7.91 -4.81 -0.54
N TYR A 53 -8.51 -5.97 -0.36
CA TYR A 53 -8.87 -6.55 0.92
C TYR A 53 -8.02 -7.79 1.14
N VAL A 54 -7.25 -7.80 2.24
CA VAL A 54 -6.50 -8.98 2.68
C VAL A 54 -7.18 -9.47 3.96
N ILE A 55 -7.67 -10.70 3.93
CA ILE A 55 -8.57 -11.24 4.96
C ILE A 55 -7.89 -12.43 5.64
N PHE A 56 -7.92 -12.42 6.96
CA PHE A 56 -7.39 -13.48 7.80
C PHE A 56 -8.52 -14.10 8.63
N ASP A 57 -8.62 -15.43 8.61
CA ASP A 57 -9.67 -16.16 9.34
C ASP A 57 -9.47 -16.13 10.87
N GLN A 58 -8.31 -15.68 11.31
CA GLN A 58 -7.91 -15.56 12.72
C GLN A 58 -7.13 -14.26 12.92
N PRO A 59 -7.04 -13.74 14.15
CA PRO A 59 -6.16 -12.61 14.44
C PRO A 59 -4.71 -12.89 14.02
N VAL A 60 -4.13 -12.00 13.22
CA VAL A 60 -2.76 -12.12 12.70
C VAL A 60 -1.98 -10.84 13.01
N THR A 61 -0.77 -10.99 13.56
CA THR A 61 0.18 -9.90 13.70
C THR A 61 0.90 -9.68 12.37
N VAL A 62 0.75 -8.50 11.78
CA VAL A 62 1.43 -8.12 10.53
C VAL A 62 2.70 -7.35 10.87
N SER A 63 3.87 -7.85 10.45
CA SER A 63 5.16 -7.19 10.67
C SER A 63 5.52 -6.21 9.55
N SER A 64 5.12 -6.51 8.32
CA SER A 64 5.41 -5.68 7.15
C SER A 64 4.40 -5.89 6.03
N VAL A 65 4.30 -4.89 5.14
CA VAL A 65 3.59 -4.96 3.87
C VAL A 65 4.55 -4.54 2.76
N LYS A 66 4.72 -5.39 1.75
CA LYS A 66 5.55 -5.12 0.58
C LYS A 66 4.68 -4.93 -0.64
N LEU A 67 4.96 -3.88 -1.40
CA LEU A 67 4.22 -3.53 -2.62
C LEU A 67 5.17 -3.51 -3.81
N TRP A 68 4.93 -4.39 -4.78
CA TRP A 68 5.60 -4.36 -6.07
C TRP A 68 4.75 -3.57 -7.06
N ASN A 69 5.17 -2.35 -7.35
CA ASN A 69 4.42 -1.46 -8.24
C ASN A 69 4.61 -1.85 -9.72
N TYR A 70 3.61 -1.58 -10.56
CA TYR A 70 3.59 -2.02 -11.95
C TYR A 70 4.71 -1.40 -12.80
N ALA A 71 5.64 -2.23 -13.27
CA ALA A 71 6.84 -1.79 -13.97
C ALA A 71 6.73 -1.80 -15.50
N LYS A 72 5.83 -2.60 -16.08
CA LYS A 72 5.70 -2.75 -17.54
C LYS A 72 5.27 -1.45 -18.23
N THR A 73 4.43 -0.66 -17.58
CA THR A 73 4.07 0.69 -18.04
C THR A 73 4.05 1.62 -16.82
N PRO A 74 5.21 2.18 -16.40
CA PRO A 74 5.33 2.87 -15.12
C PRO A 74 4.37 4.05 -14.92
N ALA A 75 3.88 4.65 -16.00
CA ALA A 75 2.86 5.71 -15.95
C ALA A 75 1.49 5.21 -15.44
N ARG A 76 1.23 3.91 -15.50
CA ARG A 76 0.01 3.24 -15.02
C ARG A 76 0.17 2.65 -13.61
N GLY A 77 1.36 2.74 -13.03
CA GLY A 77 1.59 2.30 -11.66
C GLY A 77 0.85 3.17 -10.65
N VAL A 78 0.64 2.63 -9.46
CA VAL A 78 0.05 3.35 -8.33
C VAL A 78 0.96 4.52 -7.95
N ARG A 79 0.39 5.69 -7.68
CA ARG A 79 1.12 6.88 -7.20
C ARG A 79 0.98 7.04 -5.68
N GLU A 80 -0.23 6.85 -5.18
CA GLU A 80 -0.61 7.10 -3.79
C GLU A 80 -1.46 5.93 -3.30
N PHE A 81 -1.29 5.56 -2.04
CA PHE A 81 -2.07 4.49 -1.42
C PHE A 81 -2.26 4.75 0.07
N ALA A 82 -3.25 4.08 0.64
CA ALA A 82 -3.50 4.04 2.07
C ALA A 82 -3.61 2.59 2.53
N ILE A 83 -3.18 2.31 3.76
CA ILE A 83 -3.38 1.03 4.45
C ILE A 83 -4.30 1.28 5.63
N MET A 84 -5.35 0.46 5.70
CA MET A 84 -6.32 0.46 6.79
C MET A 84 -6.30 -0.93 7.45
N VAL A 85 -6.48 -0.96 8.77
CA VAL A 85 -6.66 -2.19 9.56
C VAL A 85 -7.97 -2.03 10.32
N ASP A 86 -8.93 -2.92 10.10
CA ASP A 86 -10.27 -2.85 10.71
C ASP A 86 -10.89 -1.45 10.59
N ASP A 87 -10.89 -0.92 9.35
CA ASP A 87 -11.37 0.42 8.98
C ASP A 87 -10.61 1.62 9.59
N LEU A 88 -9.55 1.37 10.36
CA LEU A 88 -8.68 2.41 10.88
C LEU A 88 -7.53 2.68 9.91
N LEU A 89 -7.41 3.91 9.41
CA LEU A 89 -6.27 4.36 8.62
C LEU A 89 -5.00 4.33 9.46
N VAL A 90 -4.06 3.45 9.09
CA VAL A 90 -2.77 3.31 9.78
C VAL A 90 -1.62 3.90 8.99
N TYR A 91 -1.70 4.00 7.66
CA TYR A 91 -0.60 4.50 6.84
C TYR A 91 -1.09 5.14 5.54
N THR A 92 -0.43 6.24 5.12
CA THR A 92 -0.56 6.82 3.77
C THR A 92 0.81 6.86 3.12
N GLY A 93 0.90 6.35 1.89
CA GLY A 93 2.16 6.22 1.16
C GLY A 93 2.12 6.83 -0.23
N GLN A 94 3.30 7.18 -0.73
CA GLN A 94 3.52 7.53 -2.12
C GLN A 94 4.53 6.57 -2.74
N LEU A 95 4.20 6.06 -3.92
CA LEU A 95 5.04 5.19 -4.72
C LEU A 95 5.61 5.99 -5.89
N ASN A 96 6.92 5.88 -6.08
CA ASN A 96 7.56 6.40 -7.26
C ASN A 96 7.22 5.52 -8.47
N ARG A 97 7.18 6.13 -9.66
CA ARG A 97 7.18 5.35 -10.90
C ARG A 97 8.41 4.45 -10.92
N ILE A 98 8.20 3.17 -11.22
CA ILE A 98 9.31 2.22 -11.30
C ILE A 98 10.27 2.66 -12.39
N ARG A 99 11.55 2.78 -12.03
CA ARG A 99 12.65 2.87 -12.96
C ARG A 99 13.22 1.46 -13.04
N VAL A 100 13.02 0.83 -14.19
CA VAL A 100 13.62 -0.46 -14.52
C VAL A 100 15.13 -0.33 -14.34
N GLN A 101 15.68 -0.99 -13.33
CA GLN A 101 17.12 -1.09 -13.13
C GLN A 101 17.58 -2.41 -13.71
N SER A 102 18.56 -2.35 -14.60
CA SER A 102 19.29 -3.55 -15.01
C SER A 102 20.28 -3.89 -13.91
N ALA A 103 20.12 -5.05 -13.29
CA ALA A 103 21.13 -5.60 -12.42
C ALA A 103 22.39 -5.99 -13.24
N ALA A 104 23.50 -6.27 -12.55
CA ALA A 104 24.78 -6.59 -13.20
C ALA A 104 24.72 -7.87 -14.05
N ASP A 105 23.76 -8.76 -13.76
CA ASP A 105 23.44 -9.97 -14.51
C ASP A 105 22.51 -9.72 -15.72
N GLY A 106 22.12 -8.47 -15.97
CA GLY A 106 21.17 -8.09 -17.01
C GLY A 106 19.71 -8.34 -16.64
N ALA A 107 19.41 -8.88 -15.45
CA ALA A 107 18.06 -9.07 -14.99
C ALA A 107 17.42 -7.73 -14.62
N ILE A 108 16.17 -7.54 -15.04
CA ILE A 108 15.37 -6.41 -14.60
C ILE A 108 14.76 -6.78 -13.25
N ARG A 109 15.06 -6.00 -12.21
CA ARG A 109 14.46 -6.18 -10.88
C ARG A 109 13.64 -4.96 -10.49
N VAL A 110 12.48 -5.22 -9.92
CA VAL A 110 11.57 -4.19 -9.40
C VAL A 110 11.65 -4.26 -7.88
N PRO A 111 12.32 -3.31 -7.21
CA PRO A 111 12.39 -3.33 -5.76
C PRO A 111 10.98 -3.08 -5.17
N PRO A 112 10.60 -3.82 -4.12
CA PRO A 112 9.36 -3.52 -3.42
C PRO A 112 9.45 -2.20 -2.66
N TYR A 113 8.29 -1.62 -2.43
CA TYR A 113 8.09 -0.64 -1.39
C TYR A 113 7.65 -1.33 -0.11
N THR A 114 8.42 -1.19 0.96
CA THR A 114 8.16 -1.88 2.23
C THR A 114 7.66 -0.90 3.30
N VAL A 115 6.48 -1.20 3.85
CA VAL A 115 5.97 -0.58 5.07
C VAL A 115 6.21 -1.54 6.22
N LEU A 116 6.88 -1.07 7.27
CA LEU A 116 7.16 -1.88 8.46
C LEU A 116 6.23 -1.48 9.60
N PHE A 117 5.67 -2.50 10.25
CA PHE A 117 4.81 -2.40 11.43
C PHE A 117 5.46 -3.07 12.65
N THR A 118 6.79 -3.26 12.62
CA THR A 118 7.57 -3.90 13.67
C THR A 118 8.71 -3.01 14.17
N GLN A 119 9.11 -3.24 15.42
CA GLN A 119 10.32 -2.66 16.04
C GLN A 119 11.47 -3.69 16.15
N ASP A 120 11.25 -4.91 15.66
CA ASP A 120 12.27 -5.97 15.66
C ASP A 120 13.44 -5.59 14.73
N GLU A 121 14.61 -5.35 15.33
CA GLU A 121 15.81 -4.94 14.61
C GLU A 121 16.30 -6.00 13.62
N GLU A 122 16.13 -7.30 13.93
CA GLU A 122 16.57 -8.38 13.03
C GLU A 122 15.72 -8.40 11.75
N LEU A 123 14.40 -8.20 11.88
CA LEU A 123 13.52 -8.06 10.73
C LEU A 123 13.83 -6.80 9.92
N ASN A 124 14.13 -5.69 10.59
CA ASN A 124 14.48 -4.43 9.92
C ASN A 124 15.76 -4.56 9.08
N LEU A 125 16.77 -5.28 9.58
CA LEU A 125 18.01 -5.53 8.87
C LEU A 125 17.81 -6.43 7.64
N LYS A 126 16.93 -7.43 7.73
CA LYS A 126 16.58 -8.31 6.60
C LYS A 126 15.82 -7.57 5.49
N GLU A 127 15.05 -6.56 5.83
CA GLU A 127 14.17 -5.80 4.92
C GLU A 127 14.82 -4.57 4.26
N GLY A 128 16.14 -4.40 4.43
CA GLY A 128 16.90 -3.15 4.34
C GLY A 128 17.00 -2.39 3.01
N THR A 129 16.07 -2.51 2.05
CA THR A 129 16.18 -1.82 0.74
C THR A 129 15.19 -0.67 0.50
N THR A 130 14.05 -0.60 1.20
CA THR A 130 13.10 0.54 1.07
C THR A 130 12.33 0.78 2.36
N LEU A 131 13.02 1.14 3.45
CA LEU A 131 12.40 1.33 4.77
C LEU A 131 11.69 2.69 4.85
N LYS A 132 10.36 2.71 4.90
CA LYS A 132 9.61 3.87 5.44
C LYS A 132 8.93 3.46 6.74
N HIS A 133 9.61 3.74 7.86
CA HIS A 133 9.04 3.54 9.18
C HIS A 133 7.81 4.44 9.33
N LEU A 134 6.76 3.92 9.97
CA LEU A 134 5.73 4.75 10.57
C LEU A 134 6.41 5.60 11.65
N LYS A 135 6.82 6.81 11.29
CA LYS A 135 7.08 7.82 12.30
C LYS A 135 5.75 8.02 13.00
N SER A 136 5.63 7.52 14.23
CA SER A 136 4.83 8.25 15.21
C SER A 136 5.33 9.68 15.11
N GLU A 137 4.45 10.62 14.73
CA GLU A 137 4.78 12.02 14.84
C GLU A 137 5.10 12.27 16.32
N SER A 138 6.38 12.28 16.66
CA SER A 138 6.85 12.89 17.89
C SER A 138 6.46 14.36 17.77
N ALA A 139 5.49 14.75 18.59
CA ALA A 139 5.10 16.14 18.75
C ALA A 139 6.37 16.99 18.94
N PRO A 140 6.46 18.18 18.31
CA PRO A 140 7.60 19.05 18.51
C PRO A 140 7.72 19.36 20.00
N SER A 141 8.90 19.09 20.57
CA SER A 141 9.27 19.49 21.92
C SER A 141 9.20 21.01 22.00
N LEU A 142 8.15 21.52 22.65
CA LEU A 142 8.06 22.91 23.08
C LEU A 142 8.44 22.96 24.56
N ASP A 143 9.39 23.84 24.83
CA ASP A 143 9.85 24.21 26.16
C ASP A 143 8.72 24.55 27.13
N HIS A 144 9.05 24.36 28.40
CA HIS A 144 8.27 24.45 29.63
C HIS A 144 7.03 25.37 29.64
N GLN A 145 5.87 24.80 29.96
CA GLN A 145 4.81 25.41 30.80
C GLN A 145 3.81 24.33 31.33
N PRO A 146 3.12 24.57 32.47
CA PRO A 146 2.62 23.52 33.36
C PRO A 146 1.40 22.75 32.82
N GLN A 147 1.40 21.44 33.07
CA GLN A 147 0.40 20.47 32.62
C GLN A 147 -0.99 20.74 33.21
N VAL A 148 -1.94 21.12 32.33
CA VAL A 148 -3.36 20.83 32.53
C VAL A 148 -3.62 19.48 31.86
N ALA A 149 -4.13 18.50 32.61
CA ALA A 149 -4.45 17.18 32.07
C ALA A 149 -5.51 17.31 30.97
N VAL A 150 -5.14 16.96 29.73
CA VAL A 150 -6.03 17.02 28.57
C VAL A 150 -6.70 15.66 28.41
N ASP A 151 -8.03 15.64 28.48
CA ASP A 151 -8.86 14.45 28.26
C ASP A 151 -8.78 14.01 26.79
N GLN A 152 -8.24 12.80 26.58
CA GLN A 152 -8.04 12.20 25.26
C GLN A 152 -9.37 11.90 24.53
N ALA A 153 -10.50 11.88 25.25
CA ALA A 153 -11.82 11.68 24.66
C ALA A 153 -12.33 12.91 23.88
N LEU A 154 -11.66 14.06 23.97
CA LEU A 154 -12.06 15.31 23.31
C LEU A 154 -11.32 15.61 22.00
N ARG A 155 -10.53 14.66 21.47
CA ARG A 155 -9.81 14.87 20.20
C ARG A 155 -10.82 14.96 19.04
N PRO A 156 -10.79 16.01 18.20
CA PRO A 156 -11.72 16.12 17.08
C PRO A 156 -11.46 15.05 16.01
N TYR A 157 -12.55 14.50 15.44
CA TYR A 157 -12.54 13.46 14.42
C TYR A 157 -11.72 13.86 13.18
N THR A 158 -10.79 13.00 12.77
CA THR A 158 -10.01 13.18 11.52
C THR A 158 -10.73 12.53 10.34
N SER A 159 -11.74 13.24 9.81
CA SER A 159 -12.32 13.23 8.43
C SER A 159 -13.80 13.65 8.48
N LEU A 160 -14.44 14.40 7.57
CA LEU A 160 -14.12 15.31 6.46
C LEU A 160 -15.35 16.24 6.35
N THR A 161 -15.22 17.53 6.03
CA THR A 161 -16.24 18.24 5.22
C THR A 161 -15.63 19.36 4.38
N THR A 162 -15.99 19.29 3.10
CA THR A 162 -15.93 20.24 1.99
C THR A 162 -15.86 21.73 2.32
N ASN A 163 -15.08 22.49 1.54
CA ASN A 163 -15.55 23.75 1.00
C ASN A 163 -15.05 23.98 -0.44
N CYS A 164 -15.99 23.85 -1.37
CA CYS A 164 -16.01 24.52 -2.67
C CYS A 164 -15.75 26.03 -2.49
N ARG A 165 -15.04 26.67 -3.42
CA ARG A 165 -15.24 28.09 -3.72
C ARG A 165 -14.79 28.48 -5.14
N ARG A 166 -15.83 28.81 -5.92
CA ARG A 166 -15.99 29.79 -7.01
C ARG A 166 -15.02 29.79 -8.19
#